data_AF-A0A4Y7TZF8-F1
#
_entry.id   AF-A0A4Y7TZF8-F1
#
_cell.length_a   1.000
_cell.length_b   1.000
_cell.length_c   1.000
_cell.angle_alpha   90.00
_cell.angle_beta   90.00
_cell.angle_gamma   90.00
#
_symmetry.space_group_name_H-M   'P 1'
#
loop_
_entity.id
_entity.type
_entity.pdbx_description
1 polymer ?
#
loop_
_entity_poly.entity_id
_entity_poly.type
_entity_poly.pdbx_seq_one_letter_code
_entity_poly.pdbx_strand_id
1 'polypeptide(L)'
;MASTDAYLDSLPYFDDDLQKFPYLRQKVDQELARELKKMNQGELHPKVPPPVELFTDHPLLKAELERARTNEPLPALDTHRYQLPAPTSKPGSDEEWQAALGNARAQLQHQKLRQSNLALLQTYGPNAHRINNYLLEETTKQVEKASEDLKQLTVEVNRERKNDQERLGKQLTSLETRWTELISSILQIEMANTALDVEIDRLNKREAELAEQLS
;
A
#
# COMPACT_ATOMS: atom_id res chain seq x y z
N MET A 1 14.62 21.82 -14.25
CA MET A 1 15.18 21.36 -12.97
C MET A 1 15.85 20.04 -13.26
N ALA A 2 17.19 20.00 -13.24
CA ALA A 2 17.93 18.77 -13.48
C ALA A 2 17.56 17.80 -12.35
N SER A 3 16.96 16.67 -12.72
CA SER A 3 16.84 15.53 -11.83
C SER A 3 18.26 15.08 -11.54
N THR A 4 18.87 15.56 -10.46
CA THR A 4 19.90 14.80 -9.79
C THR A 4 19.19 13.52 -9.37
N ASP A 5 19.26 12.48 -10.20
CA ASP A 5 18.95 11.13 -9.78
C ASP A 5 19.90 10.84 -8.63
N ALA A 6 19.46 11.19 -7.42
CA ALA A 6 20.07 10.71 -6.22
C ALA A 6 19.93 9.20 -6.32
N TYR A 7 21.05 8.51 -6.59
CA TYR A 7 21.12 7.07 -6.57
C TYR A 7 20.77 6.64 -5.15
N LEU A 8 19.48 6.38 -4.95
CA LEU A 8 18.92 6.00 -3.67
C LEU A 8 19.17 4.50 -3.55
N ASP A 9 20.40 4.15 -3.20
CA ASP A 9 20.81 2.78 -3.02
C ASP A 9 20.60 2.38 -1.56
N SER A 10 19.70 1.44 -1.35
CA SER A 10 19.56 0.73 -0.08
C SER A 10 19.45 -0.75 -0.41
N LEU A 11 20.09 -1.61 0.39
CA LEU A 11 20.17 -3.05 0.14
C LEU A 11 19.37 -3.84 1.19
N PRO A 12 18.02 -3.82 1.20
CA PRO A 12 17.19 -4.48 2.21
C PRO A 12 17.49 -5.96 2.49
N TYR A 13 17.97 -6.73 1.50
CA TYR A 13 18.30 -8.14 1.67
C TYR A 13 19.70 -8.39 2.26
N PHE A 14 20.54 -7.36 2.33
CA PHE A 14 21.91 -7.42 2.86
C PHE A 14 22.06 -6.62 4.17
N ASP A 15 21.41 -5.45 4.24
CA ASP A 15 21.44 -4.53 5.37
C ASP A 15 20.52 -5.02 6.51
N ASP A 16 21.07 -5.84 7.42
CA ASP A 16 20.34 -6.35 8.59
C ASP A 16 20.29 -5.37 9.79
N ASP A 17 20.75 -4.13 9.61
CA ASP A 17 20.96 -3.19 10.73
C ASP A 17 19.68 -2.85 11.48
N LEU A 18 18.55 -2.71 10.77
CA LEU A 18 17.25 -2.47 11.40
C LEU A 18 16.74 -3.69 12.18
N GLN A 19 17.15 -4.91 11.79
CA GLN A 19 16.81 -6.14 12.51
C GLN A 19 17.69 -6.32 13.75
N LYS A 20 19.00 -6.03 13.61
CA LYS A 20 19.98 -6.12 14.69
C LYS A 20 19.79 -5.02 15.74
N PHE A 21 19.38 -3.82 15.33
CA PHE A 21 19.29 -2.64 16.18
C PHE A 21 17.92 -1.95 16.04
N PRO A 22 16.88 -2.41 16.76
CA PRO A 22 15.54 -1.85 16.68
C PRO A 22 15.46 -0.34 17.02
N TYR A 23 16.39 0.17 17.83
CA TYR A 23 16.45 1.60 18.18
C TYR A 23 16.76 2.51 16.99
N LEU A 24 17.40 1.99 15.93
CA LEU A 24 17.70 2.75 14.72
C LEU A 24 16.42 3.21 14.04
N ARG A 25 15.39 2.37 14.00
CA ARG A 25 14.08 2.73 13.43
C ARG A 25 13.47 3.93 14.15
N GLN A 26 13.48 3.91 15.49
CA GLN A 26 12.99 5.02 16.29
C GLN A 26 13.78 6.32 16.03
N LYS A 27 15.10 6.22 15.86
CA LYS A 27 15.95 7.38 15.54
C LYS A 27 15.62 7.94 14.16
N VAL A 28 15.45 7.08 13.14
CA VAL A 28 15.04 7.48 11.79
C VAL A 28 13.67 8.17 11.83
N ASP A 29 12.70 7.61 12.53
CA ASP A 29 11.36 8.19 12.67
C ASP A 29 11.41 9.58 13.34
N GLN A 30 12.28 9.77 14.33
CA GLN A 30 12.49 11.08 14.97
C GLN A 30 13.09 12.11 14.02
N GLU A 31 14.09 11.75 13.22
CA GLU A 31 14.68 12.66 12.23
C GLU A 31 13.70 12.98 11.11
N LEU A 32 12.93 11.99 10.62
CA LEU A 32 11.84 12.20 9.66
C LEU A 32 10.81 13.19 10.22
N ALA A 33 10.41 13.06 11.49
CA ALA A 33 9.47 13.99 12.12
C ALA A 33 10.05 15.41 12.27
N ARG A 34 11.36 15.55 12.48
CA ARG A 34 12.03 16.87 12.52
C ARG A 34 12.06 17.52 11.14
N GLU A 35 12.40 16.79 10.10
CA GLU A 35 12.39 17.31 8.72
C GLU A 35 10.97 17.62 8.25
N LEU A 36 10.00 16.78 8.59
CA LEU A 36 8.58 17.02 8.27
C LEU A 36 8.05 18.28 8.98
N LYS A 37 8.56 18.64 10.16
CA LYS A 37 8.21 19.92 10.83
C LYS A 37 8.81 21.14 10.14
N LYS A 38 9.96 20.99 9.48
CA LYS A 38 10.60 22.07 8.70
C LYS A 38 9.91 22.27 7.35
N MET A 39 9.38 21.19 6.76
CA MET A 39 8.58 21.27 5.55
C MET A 39 7.20 21.87 5.88
N ASN A 40 6.76 22.84 5.07
CA ASN A 40 5.44 23.46 5.22
C ASN A 40 4.34 22.41 4.95
N GLN A 41 3.77 21.83 6.00
CA GLN A 41 2.74 20.78 5.91
C GLN A 41 1.38 21.26 5.37
N GLY A 42 1.22 22.57 5.13
CA GLY A 42 -0.06 23.17 4.76
C GLY A 42 -0.42 23.09 3.27
N GLU A 43 0.57 23.00 2.38
CA GLU A 43 0.32 22.95 0.93
C GLU A 43 0.38 21.50 0.44
N LEU A 44 -0.76 21.00 -0.03
CA LEU A 44 -0.78 19.73 -0.76
C LEU A 44 0.16 19.84 -1.96
N HIS A 45 0.92 18.77 -2.21
CA HIS A 45 1.85 18.72 -3.31
C HIS A 45 1.11 18.98 -4.64
N PRO A 46 1.67 19.76 -5.60
CA PRO A 46 0.98 20.14 -6.85
C PRO A 46 0.48 18.98 -7.73
N LYS A 47 1.03 17.78 -7.53
CA LYS A 47 0.59 16.55 -8.20
C LYS A 47 -0.57 15.83 -7.51
N VAL A 48 -0.98 16.25 -6.32
CA VAL A 48 -2.15 15.67 -5.65
C VAL A 48 -3.38 16.19 -6.40
N PRO A 49 -4.17 15.30 -7.04
CA PRO A 49 -5.38 15.73 -7.69
C PRO A 49 -6.33 16.36 -6.67
N PRO A 50 -7.16 17.33 -7.08
CA PRO A 50 -8.21 17.85 -6.22
C PRO A 50 -9.15 16.69 -5.79
N PRO A 51 -9.85 16.84 -4.65
CA PRO A 51 -10.82 15.85 -4.21
C PRO A 51 -11.84 15.55 -5.31
N VAL A 52 -12.03 14.28 -5.62
CA VAL A 52 -12.97 13.85 -6.66
C VAL A 52 -14.40 14.03 -6.15
N GLU A 53 -15.19 14.83 -6.85
CA GLU A 53 -16.63 14.90 -6.61
C GLU A 53 -17.30 13.67 -7.23
N LEU A 54 -17.86 12.80 -6.37
CA LEU A 54 -18.58 11.61 -6.82
C LEU A 54 -19.99 11.98 -7.27
N PHE A 55 -20.48 11.30 -8.32
CA PHE A 55 -21.86 11.37 -8.80
C PHE A 55 -22.34 12.75 -9.26
N THR A 56 -21.48 13.54 -9.92
CA THR A 56 -21.84 14.84 -10.50
C THR A 56 -23.05 14.75 -11.44
N ASP A 57 -23.14 13.67 -12.21
CA ASP A 57 -24.16 13.50 -13.26
C ASP A 57 -25.45 12.85 -12.73
N HIS A 58 -25.44 12.39 -11.48
CA HIS A 58 -26.53 11.62 -10.89
C HIS A 58 -26.97 12.23 -9.55
N PRO A 59 -27.93 13.18 -9.57
CA PRO A 59 -28.33 13.92 -8.38
C PRO A 59 -28.91 13.03 -7.28
N LEU A 60 -29.58 11.93 -7.65
CA LEU A 60 -30.10 10.94 -6.69
C LEU A 60 -28.97 10.25 -5.92
N LEU A 61 -27.92 9.81 -6.61
CA LEU A 61 -26.78 9.15 -5.97
C LEU A 61 -25.98 10.13 -5.11
N LYS A 62 -25.86 11.39 -5.55
CA LYS A 62 -25.25 12.46 -4.74
C LYS A 62 -26.04 12.70 -3.45
N ALA A 63 -27.37 12.78 -3.52
CA ALA A 63 -28.23 12.94 -2.35
C ALA A 63 -28.12 11.75 -1.38
N GLU A 64 -28.08 10.51 -1.90
CA GLU A 64 -27.89 9.30 -1.09
C GLU A 64 -26.53 9.28 -0.39
N LEU A 65 -25.47 9.73 -1.07
CA LEU A 65 -24.13 9.85 -0.50
C LEU A 65 -24.08 10.89 0.63
N GLU A 66 -24.71 12.04 0.45
CA GLU A 66 -24.81 13.04 1.52
C GLU A 66 -25.64 12.54 2.71
N ARG A 67 -26.76 11.84 2.47
CA ARG A 67 -27.53 11.19 3.55
C ARG A 67 -26.67 10.18 4.32
N ALA A 68 -25.94 9.34 3.61
CA ALA A 68 -25.04 8.37 4.23
C ALA A 68 -23.94 9.07 5.04
N ARG A 69 -23.42 10.19 4.54
CA ARG A 69 -22.44 11.03 5.23
C ARG A 69 -23.01 11.65 6.51
N THR A 70 -24.29 12.01 6.53
CA THR A 70 -24.98 12.52 7.74
C THR A 70 -25.46 11.40 8.67
N ASN A 71 -25.17 10.13 8.37
CA ASN A 71 -25.64 8.95 9.10
C ASN A 71 -27.18 8.91 9.25
N GLU A 72 -27.91 9.49 8.29
CA GLU A 72 -29.36 9.44 8.28
C GLU A 72 -29.84 8.05 7.82
N PRO A 73 -30.72 7.39 8.59
CA PRO A 73 -31.24 6.07 8.24
C PRO A 73 -32.12 6.15 6.98
N LEU A 74 -32.13 5.07 6.20
CA LEU A 74 -33.03 4.94 5.05
C LEU A 74 -34.50 5.07 5.49
N PRO A 75 -35.34 5.77 4.71
CA PRO A 75 -36.77 5.78 4.98
C PRO A 75 -37.31 4.35 4.93
N ALA A 76 -38.22 4.02 5.84
CA ALA A 76 -38.84 2.71 5.87
C ALA A 76 -39.50 2.41 4.52
N LEU A 77 -39.25 1.21 3.99
CA LEU A 77 -39.87 0.78 2.75
C LEU A 77 -41.39 0.71 2.94
N ASP A 78 -42.16 1.30 2.04
CA ASP A 78 -43.61 1.21 2.10
C ASP A 78 -44.05 -0.25 1.86
N THR A 79 -44.54 -0.88 2.93
CA THR A 79 -45.07 -2.25 2.89
C THR A 79 -46.57 -2.30 2.62
N HIS A 80 -47.28 -1.17 2.66
CA HIS A 80 -48.73 -1.13 2.45
C HIS A 80 -49.12 -1.57 1.04
N ARG A 81 -48.26 -1.31 0.04
CA ARG A 81 -48.44 -1.78 -1.34
C ARG A 81 -48.51 -3.30 -1.48
N TYR A 82 -47.88 -4.06 -0.58
CA TYR A 82 -47.86 -5.53 -0.63
C TYR A 82 -48.91 -6.17 0.28
N GLN A 83 -49.63 -5.36 1.05
CA GLN A 83 -50.71 -5.79 1.93
C GLN A 83 -52.05 -5.49 1.26
N LEU A 84 -53.12 -6.22 1.59
CA LEU A 84 -54.50 -5.85 1.26
C LEU A 84 -55.20 -5.30 2.52
N PRO A 85 -54.83 -4.10 3.01
CA PRO A 85 -55.52 -3.53 4.15
C PRO A 85 -56.97 -3.20 3.77
N ALA A 86 -57.89 -3.45 4.71
CA ALA A 86 -59.23 -2.89 4.63
C ALA A 86 -59.18 -1.36 4.85
N PRO A 87 -60.14 -0.59 4.33
CA PRO A 87 -60.23 0.84 4.62
C PRO A 87 -60.32 1.07 6.14
N THR A 88 -59.63 2.11 6.60
CA THR A 88 -59.38 2.32 8.03
C THR A 88 -60.55 3.07 8.69
N SER A 89 -61.32 3.86 7.93
CA SER A 89 -62.47 4.60 8.45
C SER A 89 -63.73 3.72 8.59
N LYS A 90 -64.56 3.99 9.62
CA LYS A 90 -65.86 3.33 9.86
C LYS A 90 -66.97 4.39 10.06
N PRO A 91 -67.90 4.58 9.10
CA PRO A 91 -67.98 3.95 7.78
C PRO A 91 -66.91 4.49 6.82
N GLY A 92 -66.31 3.59 6.02
CA GLY A 92 -65.24 3.96 5.08
C GLY A 92 -65.71 4.91 3.99
N SER A 93 -64.88 5.90 3.63
CA SER A 93 -65.15 6.79 2.51
C SER A 93 -65.09 6.03 1.18
N ASP A 94 -65.88 6.45 0.17
CA ASP A 94 -65.88 5.82 -1.16
C ASP A 94 -64.49 5.84 -1.80
N GLU A 95 -63.71 6.91 -1.57
CA GLU A 95 -62.33 7.04 -2.06
C GLU A 95 -61.38 5.99 -1.45
N GLU A 96 -61.52 5.67 -0.15
CA GLU A 96 -60.71 4.65 0.51
C GLU A 96 -61.01 3.25 -0.03
N TRP A 97 -62.29 2.98 -0.35
CA TRP A 97 -62.71 1.73 -0.98
C TRP A 97 -62.20 1.60 -2.42
N GLN A 98 -62.24 2.68 -3.21
CA GLN A 98 -61.70 2.69 -4.56
C GLN A 98 -60.17 2.46 -4.57
N ALA A 99 -59.45 3.08 -3.62
CA ALA A 99 -58.01 2.88 -3.47
C ALA A 99 -57.67 1.44 -3.06
N ALA A 100 -58.39 0.86 -2.09
CA ALA A 100 -58.21 -0.53 -1.66
C ALA A 100 -58.49 -1.52 -2.82
N LEU A 101 -59.53 -1.26 -3.61
CA LEU A 101 -59.87 -2.07 -4.79
C LEU A 101 -58.79 -1.96 -5.88
N GLY A 102 -58.26 -0.76 -6.11
CA GLY A 102 -57.14 -0.52 -7.03
C GLY A 102 -55.90 -1.32 -6.64
N ASN A 103 -55.53 -1.28 -5.34
CA ASN A 103 -54.42 -2.07 -4.81
C ASN A 103 -54.66 -3.59 -4.98
N ALA A 104 -55.85 -4.08 -4.63
CA ALA A 104 -56.21 -5.49 -4.80
C ALA A 104 -56.12 -5.96 -6.27
N ARG A 105 -56.57 -5.14 -7.22
CA ARG A 105 -56.46 -5.43 -8.66
C ARG A 105 -55.01 -5.45 -9.13
N ALA A 106 -54.20 -4.49 -8.68
CA ALA A 106 -52.77 -4.46 -9.01
C ALA A 106 -52.05 -5.71 -8.47
N GLN A 107 -52.34 -6.10 -7.24
CA GLN A 107 -51.76 -7.31 -6.64
C GLN A 107 -52.20 -8.59 -7.35
N LEU A 108 -53.46 -8.71 -7.77
CA LEU A 108 -53.92 -9.84 -8.56
C LEU A 108 -53.11 -9.98 -9.86
N GLN A 109 -52.85 -8.87 -10.56
CA GLN A 109 -52.03 -8.89 -11.77
C GLN A 109 -50.57 -9.25 -11.46
N HIS A 110 -50.00 -8.72 -10.38
CA HIS A 110 -48.66 -9.11 -9.94
C HIS A 110 -48.57 -10.61 -9.62
N GLN A 111 -49.57 -11.22 -8.99
CA GLN A 111 -49.59 -12.65 -8.73
C GLN A 111 -49.68 -13.47 -10.01
N LYS A 112 -50.49 -13.03 -11.00
CA LYS A 112 -50.54 -13.68 -12.32
C LYS A 112 -49.18 -13.65 -13.02
N LEU A 113 -48.53 -12.48 -13.06
CA LEU A 113 -47.18 -12.36 -13.62
C LEU A 113 -46.16 -13.21 -12.87
N ARG A 114 -46.23 -13.22 -11.53
CA ARG A 114 -45.37 -14.06 -10.70
C ARG A 114 -45.54 -15.54 -11.03
N GLN A 115 -46.77 -16.01 -11.23
CA GLN A 115 -47.03 -17.39 -11.61
C GLN A 115 -46.41 -17.73 -12.97
N SER A 116 -46.57 -16.85 -13.97
CA SER A 116 -45.92 -17.01 -15.28
C SER A 116 -44.39 -17.03 -15.17
N ASN A 117 -43.80 -16.12 -14.39
CA ASN A 117 -42.36 -16.06 -14.16
C ASN A 117 -41.85 -17.30 -13.42
N LEU A 118 -42.60 -17.82 -12.45
CA LEU A 118 -42.26 -19.04 -11.74
C LEU A 118 -42.32 -20.27 -12.66
N ALA A 119 -43.29 -20.34 -13.57
CA ALA A 119 -43.34 -21.40 -14.56
C ALA A 119 -42.11 -21.36 -15.51
N LEU A 120 -41.69 -20.17 -15.93
CA LEU A 120 -40.45 -19.99 -16.71
C LEU A 120 -39.20 -20.35 -15.89
N LEU A 121 -39.16 -19.96 -14.62
CA LEU A 121 -38.02 -20.29 -13.76
C LEU A 121 -37.94 -21.80 -13.46
N GLN A 122 -39.07 -22.48 -13.27
CA GLN A 122 -39.09 -23.93 -13.08
C GLN A 122 -38.62 -24.68 -14.33
N THR A 123 -38.95 -24.17 -15.52
CA THR A 123 -38.57 -24.81 -16.80
C THR A 123 -37.11 -24.54 -17.19
N TYR A 124 -36.63 -23.31 -17.06
CA TYR A 124 -35.29 -22.92 -17.54
C TYR A 124 -34.26 -22.65 -16.44
N GLY A 125 -34.70 -22.34 -15.22
CA GLY A 125 -33.85 -21.94 -14.10
C GLY A 125 -32.75 -22.95 -13.78
N PRO A 126 -33.04 -24.26 -13.60
CA PRO A 126 -32.00 -25.24 -13.28
C PRO A 126 -30.89 -25.31 -14.34
N ASN A 127 -31.24 -25.22 -15.63
CA ASN A 127 -30.26 -25.25 -16.71
C ASN A 127 -29.46 -23.95 -16.80
N ALA A 128 -30.12 -22.79 -16.66
CA ALA A 128 -29.44 -21.50 -16.63
C ALA A 128 -28.46 -21.39 -15.46
N HIS A 129 -28.84 -21.87 -14.27
CA HIS A 129 -27.96 -21.90 -13.10
C HIS A 129 -26.74 -22.81 -13.30
N ARG A 130 -26.91 -23.98 -13.95
CA ARG A 130 -25.79 -24.87 -14.26
C ARG A 130 -24.79 -24.22 -15.23
N ILE A 131 -25.28 -23.56 -16.26
CA ILE A 131 -24.43 -22.83 -17.22
C ILE A 131 -23.69 -21.69 -16.51
N ASN A 132 -24.40 -20.91 -15.69
CA ASN A 132 -23.78 -19.84 -14.92
C ASN A 132 -22.68 -20.36 -13.97
N ASN A 133 -22.93 -21.47 -13.27
CA ASN A 133 -21.94 -22.09 -12.41
C ASN A 133 -20.72 -22.56 -13.22
N TYR A 134 -20.92 -23.17 -14.39
CA TYR A 134 -19.82 -23.58 -15.26
C TYR A 134 -18.95 -22.39 -15.71
N LEU A 135 -19.58 -21.29 -16.13
CA LEU A 135 -18.87 -20.06 -16.51
C LEU A 135 -18.14 -19.41 -15.32
N LEU A 136 -18.75 -19.46 -14.14
CA LEU A 136 -18.16 -18.94 -12.91
C LEU A 136 -16.95 -19.78 -12.49
N GLU A 137 -17.03 -21.11 -12.59
CA GLU A 137 -15.90 -22.00 -12.35
C GLU A 137 -14.75 -21.73 -13.33
N GLU A 138 -15.04 -21.50 -14.61
CA GLU A 138 -14.03 -21.15 -15.60
C GLU A 138 -13.36 -19.80 -15.27
N THR A 139 -14.16 -18.78 -14.98
CA THR A 139 -13.67 -17.46 -14.58
C THR A 139 -12.80 -17.55 -13.32
N THR A 140 -13.21 -18.36 -12.34
CA THR A 140 -12.45 -18.59 -11.11
C THR A 140 -11.09 -19.20 -11.42
N LYS A 141 -11.04 -20.24 -12.27
CA LYS A 141 -9.76 -20.85 -12.71
C LYS A 141 -8.86 -19.86 -13.43
N GLN A 142 -9.41 -18.98 -14.27
CA GLN A 142 -8.63 -17.95 -14.97
C GLN A 142 -8.02 -16.95 -13.99
N VAL A 143 -8.80 -16.47 -13.02
CA VAL A 143 -8.33 -15.53 -12.00
C VAL A 143 -7.30 -16.17 -11.06
N GLU A 144 -7.52 -17.42 -10.65
CA GLU A 144 -6.55 -18.17 -9.85
C GLU A 144 -5.23 -18.36 -10.58
N LYS A 145 -5.28 -18.71 -11.87
CA LYS A 145 -4.09 -18.83 -12.71
C LYS A 145 -3.35 -17.50 -12.83
N ALA A 146 -4.05 -16.41 -13.13
CA ALA A 146 -3.44 -15.09 -13.23
C ALA A 146 -2.80 -14.65 -11.89
N SER A 147 -3.45 -14.97 -10.76
CA SER A 147 -2.91 -14.72 -9.42
C SER A 147 -1.62 -15.51 -9.17
N GLU A 148 -1.60 -16.77 -9.56
CA GLU A 148 -0.40 -17.62 -9.42
C GLU A 148 0.74 -17.14 -10.32
N ASP A 149 0.46 -16.80 -11.58
CA ASP A 149 1.44 -16.25 -12.52
C ASP A 149 2.05 -14.94 -11.97
N LEU A 150 1.23 -14.05 -11.39
CA LEU A 150 1.72 -12.81 -10.76
C LEU A 150 2.55 -13.07 -9.49
N LYS A 151 2.21 -14.07 -8.70
CA LYS A 151 3.02 -14.48 -7.54
C LYS A 151 4.37 -15.01 -7.99
N GLN A 152 4.40 -15.85 -9.03
CA GLN A 152 5.64 -16.38 -9.59
C GLN A 152 6.55 -15.25 -10.11
N LEU A 153 5.99 -14.30 -10.87
CA LEU A 153 6.72 -13.12 -11.32
C LEU A 153 7.26 -12.30 -10.14
N THR A 154 6.47 -12.12 -9.09
CA THR A 154 6.90 -11.40 -7.88
C THR A 154 8.06 -12.13 -7.18
N VAL A 155 7.99 -13.47 -7.09
CA VAL A 155 9.05 -14.30 -6.50
C VAL A 155 10.32 -14.25 -7.35
N GLU A 156 10.20 -14.31 -8.67
CA GLU A 156 11.33 -14.21 -9.60
C GLU A 156 12.04 -12.86 -9.46
N VAL A 157 11.29 -11.76 -9.52
CA VAL A 157 11.84 -10.41 -9.32
C VAL A 157 12.50 -10.27 -7.94
N ASN A 158 11.89 -10.77 -6.88
CA ASN A 158 12.48 -10.73 -5.54
C ASN A 158 13.74 -11.60 -5.45
N ARG A 159 13.78 -12.73 -6.15
CA ARG A 159 14.96 -13.61 -6.21
C ARG A 159 16.12 -12.93 -6.94
N GLU A 160 15.85 -12.29 -8.08
CA GLU A 160 16.85 -11.51 -8.82
C GLU A 160 17.38 -10.36 -7.97
N ARG A 161 16.49 -9.56 -7.37
CA ARG A 161 16.87 -8.47 -6.44
C ARG A 161 17.75 -8.98 -5.30
N LYS A 162 17.38 -10.10 -4.67
CA LYS A 162 18.17 -10.69 -3.59
C LYS A 162 19.57 -11.07 -4.06
N ASN A 163 19.69 -11.75 -5.20
CA ASN A 163 20.99 -12.16 -5.75
C ASN A 163 21.88 -10.96 -6.08
N ASP A 164 21.31 -9.90 -6.68
CA ASP A 164 22.05 -8.69 -7.01
C ASP A 164 22.50 -7.94 -5.76
N GLN A 165 21.61 -7.76 -4.77
CA GLN A 165 21.94 -7.10 -3.51
C GLN A 165 22.99 -7.89 -2.71
N GLU A 166 22.90 -9.21 -2.67
CA GLU A 166 23.89 -10.05 -1.98
C GLU A 166 25.26 -9.99 -2.68
N ARG A 167 25.28 -9.94 -4.01
CA ARG A 167 26.52 -9.77 -4.79
C ARG A 167 27.16 -8.40 -4.53
N LEU A 168 26.38 -7.33 -4.61
CA LEU A 168 26.86 -5.96 -4.39
C LEU A 168 27.28 -5.75 -2.93
N GLY A 169 26.51 -6.27 -1.97
CA GLY A 169 26.85 -6.23 -0.55
C GLY A 169 28.19 -6.91 -0.24
N LYS A 170 28.45 -8.10 -0.83
CA LYS A 170 29.77 -8.76 -0.71
C LYS A 170 30.91 -7.93 -1.29
N GLN A 171 30.69 -7.25 -2.42
CA GLN A 171 31.67 -6.34 -2.99
C GLN A 171 31.91 -5.14 -2.07
N LEU A 172 30.86 -4.57 -1.48
CA LEU A 172 30.96 -3.47 -0.52
C LEU A 172 31.78 -3.87 0.71
N THR A 173 31.51 -5.03 1.32
CA THR A 173 32.29 -5.54 2.46
C THR A 173 33.76 -5.78 2.10
N SER A 174 34.04 -6.27 0.89
CA SER A 174 35.42 -6.44 0.42
C SER A 174 36.13 -5.10 0.27
N LEU A 175 35.46 -4.08 -0.28
CA LEU A 175 36.00 -2.73 -0.42
C LEU A 175 36.22 -2.07 0.94
N GLU A 176 35.30 -2.25 1.88
CA GLU A 176 35.42 -1.75 3.26
C GLU A 176 36.60 -2.40 3.99
N THR A 177 36.77 -3.72 3.85
CA THR A 177 37.91 -4.44 4.43
C THR A 177 39.23 -3.93 3.85
N ARG A 178 39.32 -3.79 2.52
CA ARG A 178 40.51 -3.23 1.87
C ARG A 178 40.78 -1.79 2.29
N TRP A 179 39.74 -0.99 2.48
CA TRP A 179 39.85 0.39 2.94
C TRP A 179 40.38 0.46 4.38
N THR A 180 39.86 -0.37 5.29
CA THR A 180 40.35 -0.44 6.67
C THR A 180 41.80 -0.96 6.76
N GLU A 181 42.17 -1.94 5.94
CA GLU A 181 43.55 -2.42 5.80
C GLU A 181 44.49 -1.32 5.30
N LEU A 182 44.08 -0.56 4.28
CA LEU A 182 44.87 0.56 3.75
C LEU A 182 45.07 1.66 4.80
N ILE A 183 44.03 2.03 5.54
CA ILE A 183 44.15 3.00 6.63
C ILE A 183 45.09 2.49 7.72
N SER A 184 44.94 1.23 8.12
CA SER A 184 45.83 0.61 9.11
C SER A 184 47.28 0.60 8.63
N SER A 185 47.53 0.27 7.36
CA SER A 185 48.86 0.29 6.76
C SER A 185 49.46 1.69 6.71
N ILE A 186 48.67 2.71 6.33
CA ILE A 186 49.13 4.11 6.33
C ILE A 186 49.50 4.53 7.75
N LEU A 187 48.65 4.23 8.74
CA LEU A 187 48.93 4.55 10.14
C LEU A 187 50.20 3.85 10.66
N GLN A 188 50.41 2.59 10.30
CA GLN A 188 51.62 1.85 10.66
C GLN A 188 52.88 2.46 10.03
N ILE A 189 52.80 2.90 8.78
CA ILE A 189 53.91 3.59 8.09
C ILE A 189 54.20 4.93 8.75
N GLU A 190 53.17 5.73 9.06
CA GLU A 190 53.33 7.00 9.77
C GLU A 190 53.98 6.80 11.15
N MET A 191 53.52 5.80 11.91
CA MET A 191 54.15 5.44 13.18
C MET A 191 55.62 5.01 13.01
N ALA A 192 55.93 4.20 12.00
CA ALA A 192 57.30 3.76 11.72
C ALA A 192 58.21 4.94 11.33
N ASN A 193 57.73 5.86 10.49
CA ASN A 193 58.46 7.06 10.11
C ASN A 193 58.74 7.95 11.31
N THR A 194 57.75 8.19 12.18
CA THR A 194 57.98 8.99 13.40
C THR A 194 58.97 8.33 14.35
N ALA A 195 58.98 7.01 14.46
CA ALA A 195 59.96 6.29 15.27
C ALA A 195 61.38 6.40 14.68
N LEU A 196 61.51 6.28 13.36
CA LEU A 196 62.78 6.47 12.65
C LEU A 196 63.30 7.90 12.78
N ASP A 197 62.42 8.92 12.69
CA ASP A 197 62.80 10.32 12.88
C ASP A 197 63.38 10.54 14.29
N VAL A 198 62.76 9.94 15.32
CA VAL A 198 63.29 9.99 16.69
C VAL A 198 64.64 9.29 16.82
N GLU A 199 64.85 8.19 16.10
CA GLU A 199 66.13 7.46 16.11
C GLU A 199 67.23 8.24 15.37
N ILE A 200 66.91 8.85 14.23
CA ILE A 200 67.80 9.76 13.49
C ILE A 200 68.20 10.94 14.37
N ASP A 201 67.24 11.58 15.06
CA ASP A 201 67.53 12.68 15.98
C ASP A 201 68.45 12.26 17.14
N ARG A 202 68.32 11.03 17.63
CA ARG A 202 69.22 10.48 18.66
C ARG A 202 70.63 10.25 18.11
N LEU A 203 70.74 9.68 16.92
CA LEU A 203 72.04 9.44 16.27
C LEU A 203 72.74 10.76 15.95
N ASN A 204 72.02 11.75 15.41
CA ASN A 204 72.56 13.09 15.14
C ASN A 204 73.10 13.76 16.41
N LYS A 205 72.38 13.66 17.54
CA LYS A 205 72.89 14.15 18.84
C LYS A 205 74.16 13.43 19.27
N ARG A 206 74.22 12.11 19.08
CA ARG A 206 75.39 11.29 19.43
C ARG A 206 76.61 11.64 18.57
N GLU A 207 76.41 11.88 17.27
CA GLU A 207 77.47 12.34 16.37
C GLU A 207 77.99 13.72 16.77
N ALA A 208 77.10 14.66 17.13
CA ALA A 208 77.50 15.98 17.62
C ALA A 208 78.33 15.88 18.93
N GLU A 209 77.91 15.05 19.88
CA GLU A 209 78.67 14.79 21.12
C GLU A 209 80.06 14.20 20.84
N LEU A 210 80.18 13.26 19.90
CA LEU A 210 81.45 12.65 19.52
C LEU A 210 82.36 13.62 18.75
N ALA A 211 81.78 14.49 17.92
CA ALA A 211 82.52 15.54 17.20
C ALA A 211 83.11 16.57 18.18
N GLU A 212 82.38 16.95 19.24
CA GLU A 212 82.91 17.80 20.31
C GLU A 212 84.02 17.12 21.13
N GLN A 213 84.01 15.79 21.28
CA GLN A 213 85.06 15.06 21.98
C GLN A 213 86.36 14.90 21.17
N LEU A 214 86.28 15.05 19.85
CA LEU A 214 87.41 14.93 18.91
C LEU A 214 88.03 16.27 18.52
N SER A 215 87.43 17.41 18.91
CA SER A 215 87.99 18.76 18.78
C SER A 215 88.69 19.21 20.06
#